data_AF-A0A6G0Q1T1-F1
#
_entry.id   AF-A0A6G0Q1T1-F1
#
_cell.length_a   1.000
_cell.length_b   1.000
_cell.length_c   1.000
_cell.angle_alpha   90.00
_cell.angle_beta   90.00
_cell.angle_gamma   90.00
#
_symmetry.space_group_name_H-M   'P 1'
#
loop_
_entity.id
_entity.type
_entity.pdbx_description
1 polymer ?
#
loop_
_entity_poly.entity_id
_entity_poly.type
_entity_poly.pdbx_seq_one_letter_code
_entity_poly.pdbx_strand_id
1 'polypeptide(L)'
;MARRIVDPLLKVAFAMSCLGGRARSWAYGRRLTDPTCFSTYEVFKDELRQAFEPPQNEFISRAEFLDLQQGKHDVHAYAQRAQYLFSNIVTNPIDEATKVVTFMKGLKEGPVKTYLFREYPSTLESAITLPMQEEFTCDRVSSM
;
A
#
# COMPACT_ATOMS: atom_id res chain seq x y z
N MET A 1 -16.84 20.78 7.59
CA MET A 1 -17.85 19.96 6.87
C MET A 1 -17.27 19.57 5.52
N ALA A 2 -17.01 18.29 5.27
CA ALA A 2 -16.63 17.80 3.94
C ALA A 2 -17.91 17.58 3.11
N ARG A 3 -18.02 18.23 1.95
CA ARG A 3 -19.13 18.02 1.01
C ARG A 3 -18.77 16.90 0.03
N ARG A 4 -19.63 15.89 -0.10
CA ARG A 4 -19.44 14.78 -1.03
C ARG A 4 -19.75 15.24 -2.46
N ILE A 5 -18.79 15.10 -3.37
CA ILE A 5 -19.01 15.31 -4.80
C ILE A 5 -19.64 14.04 -5.37
N VAL A 6 -20.86 14.12 -5.90
CA VAL A 6 -21.58 12.98 -6.46
C VAL A 6 -21.38 12.89 -7.97
N ASP A 7 -21.39 14.03 -8.66
CA ASP A 7 -21.27 14.12 -10.11
C ASP A 7 -19.93 13.55 -10.62
N PRO A 8 -19.94 12.60 -11.58
CA PRO A 8 -18.73 11.98 -12.10
C PRO A 8 -17.74 12.97 -12.72
N LEU A 9 -18.23 13.98 -13.45
CA LEU A 9 -17.37 14.94 -14.13
C LEU A 9 -16.76 15.94 -13.15
N LEU A 10 -17.49 16.35 -12.12
CA LEU A 10 -16.96 17.16 -11.02
C LEU A 10 -15.90 16.41 -10.22
N LYS A 11 -16.05 15.08 -10.01
CA LYS A 11 -15.01 14.26 -9.38
C LYS A 11 -13.72 14.25 -10.22
N VAL A 12 -13.85 14.07 -11.53
CA VAL A 12 -12.70 14.11 -12.45
C VAL A 12 -12.07 15.49 -12.47
N ALA A 13 -12.86 16.55 -12.59
CA ALA A 13 -12.35 17.93 -12.62
C ALA A 13 -11.60 18.29 -11.32
N PHE A 14 -12.13 17.87 -10.18
CA PHE A 14 -11.47 18.02 -8.88
C PHE A 14 -10.17 17.20 -8.81
N ALA A 15 -10.18 15.93 -9.23
CA ALA A 15 -8.98 15.11 -9.22
C ALA A 15 -7.88 15.68 -10.14
N MET A 16 -8.26 16.19 -11.32
CA MET A 16 -7.36 16.86 -12.25
C MET A 16 -6.77 18.15 -11.68
N SER A 17 -7.53 18.93 -10.89
CA SER A 17 -7.02 20.17 -10.29
C SER A 17 -5.95 19.91 -9.22
N CYS A 18 -5.95 18.71 -8.63
CA CYS A 18 -4.91 18.25 -7.70
C CYS A 18 -3.60 17.82 -8.39
N LEU A 19 -3.57 17.74 -9.72
CA LEU A 19 -2.36 17.31 -10.45
C LEU A 19 -1.33 18.45 -10.55
N GLY A 20 -0.06 18.09 -10.38
CA GLY A 20 1.09 18.95 -10.60
C GLY A 20 1.95 18.52 -11.78
N GLY A 21 2.80 19.43 -12.27
CA GLY A 21 3.87 19.14 -13.23
C GLY A 21 3.40 18.38 -14.49
N ARG A 22 4.13 17.31 -14.85
CA ARG A 22 3.88 16.50 -16.05
C ARG A 22 2.49 15.85 -16.06
N ALA A 23 1.99 15.43 -14.91
CA ALA A 23 0.66 14.82 -14.80
C ALA A 23 -0.44 15.82 -15.17
N ARG A 24 -0.30 17.08 -14.76
CA ARG A 24 -1.21 18.15 -15.14
C ARG A 24 -1.19 18.37 -16.66
N SER A 25 -0.02 18.60 -17.25
CA SER A 25 0.12 18.84 -18.69
C SER A 25 -0.44 17.68 -19.52
N TRP A 26 -0.19 16.44 -19.10
CA TRP A 26 -0.74 15.24 -19.73
C TRP A 26 -2.27 15.22 -19.67
N ALA A 27 -2.87 15.40 -18.48
CA ALA A 27 -4.32 15.26 -18.30
C ALA A 27 -5.09 16.34 -19.09
N TYR A 28 -4.63 17.60 -19.04
CA TYR A 28 -5.26 18.67 -19.82
C TYR A 28 -5.00 18.52 -21.31
N GLY A 29 -3.82 18.03 -21.72
CA GLY A 29 -3.52 17.71 -23.12
C GLY A 29 -4.46 16.66 -23.70
N ARG A 30 -4.73 15.57 -22.96
CA ARG A 30 -5.69 14.55 -23.38
C ARG A 30 -7.11 15.13 -23.54
N ARG A 31 -7.56 15.95 -22.59
CA ARG A 31 -8.88 16.59 -22.64
C ARG A 31 -9.04 17.59 -23.79
N LEU A 32 -7.96 18.26 -24.20
CA LEU A 32 -7.98 19.16 -25.36
C LEU A 32 -8.23 18.39 -26.65
N THR A 33 -7.67 17.19 -26.78
CA THR A 33 -7.85 16.32 -27.96
C THR A 33 -9.18 15.59 -27.94
N ASP A 34 -9.60 15.09 -26.77
CA ASP A 34 -10.88 14.40 -26.56
C ASP A 34 -11.53 14.90 -25.27
N PRO A 35 -12.56 15.77 -25.34
CA PRO A 35 -13.26 16.28 -24.17
C PRO A 35 -13.90 15.20 -23.29
N THR A 36 -14.15 14.01 -23.83
CA THR A 36 -14.82 12.89 -23.17
C THR A 36 -13.86 11.82 -22.64
N CYS A 37 -12.53 12.01 -22.80
CA CYS A 37 -11.51 11.00 -22.49
C CYS A 37 -11.55 10.49 -21.03
N PHE A 38 -12.11 11.28 -20.12
CA PHE A 38 -12.29 10.96 -18.71
C PHE A 38 -13.76 11.03 -18.32
N SER A 39 -14.54 10.07 -18.81
CA SER A 39 -15.99 9.99 -18.58
C SER A 39 -16.38 9.68 -17.14
N THR A 40 -15.51 8.98 -16.40
CA THR A 40 -15.70 8.66 -14.98
C THR A 40 -14.38 8.78 -14.20
N TYR A 41 -14.49 8.83 -12.88
CA TYR A 41 -13.32 8.84 -11.99
C TYR A 41 -12.47 7.57 -12.13
N GLU A 42 -13.09 6.41 -12.31
CA GLU A 42 -12.35 5.14 -12.48
C GLU A 42 -11.55 5.12 -13.78
N VAL A 43 -12.17 5.56 -14.89
CA VAL A 43 -11.47 5.69 -16.19
C VAL A 43 -10.29 6.66 -16.07
N PHE A 44 -10.49 7.81 -15.43
CA PHE A 44 -9.41 8.76 -15.18
C PHE A 44 -8.27 8.15 -14.35
N LYS A 45 -8.61 7.42 -13.28
CA LYS A 45 -7.64 6.77 -12.40
C LYS A 45 -6.83 5.70 -13.13
N ASP A 46 -7.47 4.88 -13.95
CA ASP A 46 -6.80 3.84 -14.73
C ASP A 46 -5.90 4.41 -15.81
N GLU A 47 -6.36 5.41 -16.56
CA GLU A 47 -5.55 6.12 -17.56
C GLU A 47 -4.34 6.82 -16.93
N LEU A 48 -4.54 7.47 -15.77
CA LEU A 48 -3.46 8.13 -15.04
C LEU A 48 -2.43 7.10 -14.56
N ARG A 49 -2.88 5.95 -14.05
CA ARG A 49 -2.00 4.85 -13.67
C ARG A 49 -1.22 4.34 -14.88
N GLN A 50 -1.87 4.03 -15.99
CA GLN A 50 -1.19 3.55 -17.20
C GLN A 50 -0.14 4.54 -17.74
N ALA A 51 -0.40 5.85 -17.63
CA ALA A 51 0.51 6.87 -18.14
C ALA A 51 1.75 7.12 -17.25
N PHE A 52 1.65 6.87 -15.95
CA PHE A 52 2.68 7.29 -14.98
C PHE A 52 3.23 6.17 -14.11
N GLU A 53 2.58 5.00 -14.07
CA GLU A 53 3.10 3.84 -13.37
C GLU A 53 4.36 3.34 -14.10
N PRO A 54 5.49 3.16 -13.39
CA PRO A 54 6.68 2.61 -14.00
C PRO A 54 6.39 1.24 -14.64
N PRO A 55 7.00 0.93 -15.81
CA PRO A 55 6.98 -0.42 -16.33
C PRO A 55 7.42 -1.40 -15.23
N GLN A 56 6.70 -2.51 -15.09
CA GLN A 56 7.03 -3.57 -14.11
C GLN A 56 6.87 -3.16 -12.63
N ASN A 57 6.15 -2.08 -12.30
CA ASN A 57 5.93 -1.66 -10.91
C ASN A 57 5.44 -2.78 -9.98
N GLU A 58 4.50 -3.62 -10.46
CA GLU A 58 4.02 -4.78 -9.69
C GLU A 58 5.10 -5.85 -9.50
N PHE A 59 5.94 -6.08 -10.52
CA PHE A 59 7.04 -7.05 -10.42
C PHE A 59 8.10 -6.57 -9.43
N ILE A 60 8.47 -5.29 -9.49
CA ILE A 60 9.41 -4.67 -8.55
C ILE A 60 8.85 -4.74 -7.13
N SER A 61 7.59 -4.33 -6.93
CA SER A 61 6.94 -4.37 -5.62
C SER A 61 6.84 -5.80 -5.06
N ARG A 62 6.58 -6.79 -5.94
CA ARG A 62 6.58 -8.21 -5.56
C ARG A 62 7.97 -8.70 -5.16
N ALA A 63 9.01 -8.38 -5.94
CA ALA A 63 10.38 -8.74 -5.62
C ALA A 63 10.84 -8.12 -4.30
N GLU A 64 10.62 -6.80 -4.13
CA GLU A 64 10.92 -6.09 -2.89
C GLU A 64 10.16 -6.66 -1.68
N PHE A 65 8.93 -7.14 -1.88
CA PHE A 65 8.17 -7.78 -0.82
C PHE A 65 8.77 -9.14 -0.43
N LEU A 66 9.14 -9.97 -1.41
CA LEU A 66 9.74 -11.28 -1.15
C LEU A 66 11.12 -11.19 -0.47
N ASP A 67 11.84 -10.09 -0.72
CA ASP A 67 13.12 -9.77 -0.09
C ASP A 67 12.98 -8.89 1.16
N LEU A 68 11.75 -8.62 1.61
CA LEU A 68 11.49 -7.69 2.70
C LEU A 68 12.13 -8.17 4.01
N GLN A 69 12.85 -7.27 4.67
CA GLN A 69 13.48 -7.48 5.97
C GLN A 69 13.24 -6.28 6.88
N GLN A 70 12.96 -6.52 8.16
CA GLN A 70 12.75 -5.46 9.16
C GLN A 70 14.02 -4.62 9.34
N GLY A 71 15.18 -5.26 9.39
CA GLY A 71 16.46 -4.58 9.58
C GLY A 71 16.46 -3.74 10.86
N LYS A 72 16.75 -2.44 10.72
CA LYS A 72 16.79 -1.48 11.84
C LYS A 72 15.45 -0.79 12.12
N HIS A 73 14.43 -1.03 11.32
CA HIS A 73 13.14 -0.38 11.48
C HIS A 73 12.36 -0.98 12.66
N ASP A 74 11.55 -0.16 13.32
CA ASP A 74 10.54 -0.66 14.25
C ASP A 74 9.47 -1.50 13.51
N VAL A 75 8.67 -2.23 14.27
CA VAL A 75 7.67 -3.16 13.71
C VAL A 75 6.60 -2.41 12.91
N HIS A 76 6.27 -1.19 13.31
CA HIS A 76 5.24 -0.39 12.65
C HIS A 76 5.71 0.12 11.29
N ALA A 77 6.91 0.71 11.19
CA ALA A 77 7.51 1.14 9.93
C ALA A 77 7.71 -0.05 8.97
N TYR A 78 8.07 -1.21 9.50
CA TYR A 78 8.14 -2.46 8.73
C TYR A 78 6.77 -2.90 8.19
N ALA A 79 5.74 -2.88 9.04
CA ALA A 79 4.37 -3.20 8.63
C ALA A 79 3.83 -2.24 7.56
N GLN A 80 4.07 -0.93 7.73
CA GLN A 80 3.70 0.08 6.73
C GLN A 80 4.40 -0.16 5.39
N ARG A 81 5.68 -0.54 5.41
CA ARG A 81 6.43 -0.88 4.20
C ARG A 81 5.84 -2.09 3.50
N ALA A 82 5.50 -3.15 4.25
CA ALA A 82 4.82 -4.32 3.70
C ALA A 82 3.49 -3.93 3.04
N GLN A 83 2.63 -3.18 3.75
CA GLN A 83 1.34 -2.70 3.24
C GLN A 83 1.46 -1.88 1.96
N TYR A 84 2.46 -0.99 1.90
CA TYR A 84 2.74 -0.22 0.70
C TYR A 84 3.12 -1.11 -0.49
N LEU A 85 3.93 -2.14 -0.28
CA LEU A 85 4.31 -3.06 -1.35
C LEU A 85 3.10 -3.86 -1.86
N PHE A 86 2.19 -4.25 -0.97
CA PHE A 86 0.94 -4.92 -1.38
C PHE A 86 -0.02 -4.01 -2.14
N SER A 87 -0.13 -2.73 -1.75
CA SER A 87 -1.03 -1.81 -2.44
C SER A 87 -0.62 -1.53 -3.88
N ASN A 88 0.65 -1.74 -4.21
CA ASN A 88 1.17 -1.67 -5.58
C ASN A 88 0.90 -2.94 -6.41
N ILE A 89 0.54 -4.07 -5.81
CA ILE A 89 0.33 -5.36 -6.52
C ILE A 89 -1.17 -5.58 -6.68
N VAL A 90 -1.75 -5.11 -7.80
CA VAL A 90 -3.20 -5.07 -7.99
C VAL A 90 -3.71 -6.21 -8.87
N THR A 91 -2.99 -6.53 -9.96
CA THR A 91 -3.54 -7.46 -10.98
C THR A 91 -3.48 -8.93 -10.57
N ASN A 92 -2.43 -9.35 -9.88
CA ASN A 92 -2.26 -10.71 -9.39
C ASN A 92 -1.76 -10.68 -7.93
N PRO A 93 -2.68 -10.49 -6.97
CA PRO A 93 -2.31 -10.34 -5.57
C PRO A 93 -1.61 -11.61 -5.06
N ILE A 94 -0.63 -11.42 -4.18
CA ILE A 94 0.03 -12.52 -3.48
C ILE A 94 -0.99 -13.21 -2.57
N ASP A 95 -0.94 -14.54 -2.44
CA ASP A 95 -1.81 -15.26 -1.52
C ASP A 95 -1.46 -14.97 -0.06
N GLU A 96 -2.46 -15.01 0.83
CA GLU A 96 -2.26 -14.64 2.24
C GLU A 96 -1.20 -15.47 2.95
N ALA A 97 -1.07 -16.76 2.63
CA ALA A 97 -0.06 -17.61 3.27
C ALA A 97 1.35 -17.14 2.92
N THR A 98 1.62 -16.84 1.63
CA THR A 98 2.89 -16.25 1.21
C THR A 98 3.13 -14.88 1.85
N LYS A 99 2.10 -14.04 2.00
CA LYS A 99 2.24 -12.75 2.68
C LYS A 99 2.68 -12.93 4.13
N VAL A 100 1.96 -13.77 4.89
CA VAL A 100 2.24 -14.04 6.30
C VAL A 100 3.64 -14.61 6.47
N VAL A 101 3.98 -15.67 5.71
CA VAL A 101 5.28 -16.35 5.82
C VAL A 101 6.41 -15.39 5.50
N THR A 102 6.29 -14.59 4.44
CA THR A 102 7.32 -13.62 4.05
C THR A 102 7.48 -12.53 5.12
N PHE A 103 6.36 -11.96 5.60
CA PHE A 103 6.37 -10.95 6.65
C PHE A 103 7.02 -11.46 7.93
N MET A 104 6.63 -12.64 8.40
CA MET A 104 7.18 -13.28 9.61
C MET A 104 8.66 -13.64 9.46
N LYS A 105 9.06 -14.16 8.28
CA LYS A 105 10.45 -14.48 7.96
C LYS A 105 11.35 -13.24 8.02
N GLY A 106 10.87 -12.10 7.51
CA GLY A 106 11.61 -10.85 7.47
C GLY A 106 11.71 -10.10 8.80
N LEU A 107 10.96 -10.49 9.83
CA LEU A 107 11.09 -9.89 11.16
C LEU A 107 12.48 -10.15 11.76
N LYS A 108 12.99 -9.16 12.50
CA LYS A 108 14.20 -9.34 13.31
C LYS A 108 13.92 -10.30 14.45
N GLU A 109 14.95 -11.00 14.91
CA GLU A 109 14.83 -11.86 16.09
C GLU A 109 14.40 -11.04 17.31
N GLY A 110 13.45 -11.55 18.08
CA GLY A 110 12.86 -10.84 19.21
C GLY A 110 11.48 -11.36 19.59
N PRO A 111 10.86 -10.79 20.65
CA PRO A 111 9.61 -11.29 21.23
C PRO A 111 8.47 -11.31 20.22
N VAL A 112 8.35 -10.27 19.39
CA VAL A 112 7.34 -10.17 18.33
C VAL A 112 7.43 -11.34 17.34
N LYS A 113 8.64 -11.69 16.89
CA LYS A 113 8.84 -12.82 15.98
C LYS A 113 8.49 -14.12 16.68
N THR A 114 9.00 -14.35 17.90
CA THR A 114 8.71 -15.55 18.68
C THR A 114 7.21 -15.75 18.90
N TYR A 115 6.49 -14.69 19.24
CA TYR A 115 5.05 -14.72 19.44
C TYR A 115 4.31 -15.09 18.15
N LEU A 116 4.62 -14.44 17.03
CA LEU A 116 3.95 -14.73 15.76
C LEU A 116 4.19 -16.16 15.28
N PHE A 117 5.38 -16.73 15.51
CA PHE A 117 5.66 -18.13 15.19
C PHE A 117 4.87 -19.12 16.07
N ARG A 118 4.45 -18.70 17.28
CA ARG A 118 3.59 -19.49 18.16
C ARG A 118 2.13 -19.41 17.75
N GLU A 119 1.61 -18.20 17.51
CA GLU A 119 0.20 -17.99 17.17
C GLU A 119 -0.13 -18.38 15.74
N TYR A 120 0.86 -18.29 14.83
CA TYR A 120 0.74 -18.62 13.42
C TYR A 120 -0.51 -18.00 12.76
N PRO A 121 -0.54 -16.67 12.60
CA PRO A 121 -1.72 -15.97 12.10
C PRO A 121 -2.08 -16.43 10.67
N SER A 122 -3.39 -16.52 10.38
CA SER A 122 -3.88 -16.92 9.06
C SER A 122 -3.95 -15.77 8.05
N THR A 123 -3.78 -14.52 8.50
CA THR A 123 -3.83 -13.32 7.65
C THR A 123 -2.69 -12.38 8.00
N LEU A 124 -2.24 -11.61 7.00
CA LEU A 124 -1.21 -10.60 7.22
C LEU A 124 -1.68 -9.51 8.20
N GLU A 125 -2.94 -9.10 8.11
CA GLU A 125 -3.51 -8.10 9.03
C GLU A 125 -3.39 -8.56 10.49
N SER A 126 -3.67 -9.84 10.75
CA SER A 126 -3.45 -10.43 12.08
C SER A 126 -1.97 -10.42 12.45
N ALA A 127 -1.08 -10.77 11.51
CA ALA A 127 0.37 -10.74 11.73
C ALA A 127 0.91 -9.33 12.03
N ILE A 128 0.26 -8.27 11.53
CA ILE A 128 0.62 -6.88 11.81
C ILE A 128 0.00 -6.41 13.14
N THR A 129 -1.26 -6.74 13.40
CA THR A 129 -2.03 -6.15 14.51
C THR A 129 -1.77 -6.85 15.85
N LEU A 130 -1.59 -8.18 15.84
CA LEU A 130 -1.32 -8.96 17.05
C LEU A 130 -0.06 -8.50 17.81
N PRO A 131 1.12 -8.33 17.17
CA PRO A 131 2.34 -7.94 17.89
C PRO A 131 2.32 -6.50 18.38
N MET A 132 1.52 -5.62 17.76
CA MET A 132 1.34 -4.26 18.25
C MET A 132 0.76 -4.25 19.66
N GLN A 133 -0.08 -5.21 20.05
CA GLN A 133 -0.61 -5.27 21.41
C GLN A 133 0.43 -5.74 22.43
N GLU A 134 1.43 -6.49 22.01
CA GLU A 134 2.44 -7.10 22.89
C GLU A 134 3.71 -6.24 23.05
N GLU A 135 4.06 -5.43 22.05
CA GLU A 135 5.14 -4.44 22.19
C GLU A 135 4.81 -3.44 23.33
N PHE A 136 3.54 -3.06 23.48
CA PHE A 136 3.06 -2.26 24.61
C PHE A 136 3.09 -2.98 25.97
N THR A 137 3.04 -4.32 26.01
CA THR A 137 3.10 -5.06 27.27
C THR A 137 4.54 -5.33 27.69
N CYS A 138 5.47 -5.55 26.75
CA CYS A 138 6.88 -5.78 27.04
C CYS A 138 7.60 -4.51 27.55
N ASP A 139 7.31 -3.34 26.96
CA ASP A 139 7.85 -2.05 27.43
C ASP A 139 7.40 -1.71 28.87
N ARG A 140 6.21 -2.17 29.28
CA ARG A 140 5.71 -1.97 30.65
C ARG A 140 6.41 -2.86 31.68
N VAL A 141 6.90 -4.03 31.28
CA VAL A 141 7.57 -4.98 32.19
C VAL A 141 9.05 -4.65 32.39
N SER A 142 9.72 -3.97 31.43
CA SER A 142 11.10 -3.49 31.61
C SER A 142 11.23 -2.15 32.36
N SER A 143 10.12 -1.48 32.67
CA SER A 143 10.08 -0.22 33.42
C SER A 143 9.58 -0.36 34.87
N MET A 144 9.44 -1.60 35.37
CA MET A 144 9.11 -1.93 36.76
C MET A 144 10.29 -2.64 37.42
#